data_AF-A0A318R3S2-F1
#
_entry.id   AF-A0A318R3S2-F1
#
_cell.length_a   1.000
_cell.length_b   1.000
_cell.length_c   1.000
_cell.angle_alpha   90.00
_cell.angle_beta   90.00
_cell.angle_gamma   90.00
#
_symmetry.space_group_name_H-M   'P 1'
#
loop_
_entity.id
_entity.type
_entity.pdbx_description
1 polymer ?
#
loop_
_entity_poly.entity_id
_entity_poly.type
_entity_poly.pdbx_seq_one_letter_code
_entity_poly.pdbx_strand_id
1 'polypeptide(L)'
;MSANLTPDWSSEFEHYKQLSRKVVTKEDIINFFDQNQKAFYLDNFSSSWGKMMEAYETKESLSAEQLNKLEEMQWIAMPESLKLFAYDFCIKNGFCFTGTSR
;
A
#
# COMPACT_ATOMS: atom_id res chain seq x y z
N MET A 1 12.75 19.94 27.25
CA MET A 1 12.23 18.57 27.15
C MET A 1 11.74 18.39 25.72
N SER A 2 12.55 17.74 24.89
CA SER A 2 12.25 17.56 23.47
C SER A 2 11.28 16.39 23.33
N ALA A 3 9.98 16.69 23.29
CA ALA A 3 9.00 15.72 22.86
C ALA A 3 9.27 15.41 21.39
N ASN A 4 9.76 14.21 21.13
CA ASN A 4 9.87 13.63 19.81
C ASN A 4 8.46 13.65 19.19
N LEU A 5 8.17 14.64 18.36
CA LEU A 5 6.93 14.73 17.59
C LEU A 5 7.01 13.69 16.47
N THR A 6 6.86 12.41 16.81
CA THR A 6 6.28 11.49 15.83
C THR A 6 4.87 12.01 15.58
N PRO A 7 4.52 12.40 14.34
CA PRO A 7 3.16 12.81 14.05
C PRO A 7 2.23 11.70 14.53
N ASP A 8 1.13 12.04 15.20
CA ASP A 8 0.15 11.06 15.67
C ASP A 8 -0.62 10.50 14.45
N TRP A 9 0.06 9.64 13.69
CA TRP A 9 -0.51 8.94 12.54
C TRP A 9 -1.58 7.93 12.97
N SER A 10 -1.77 7.72 14.27
CA SER A 10 -2.78 6.84 14.88
C SER A 10 -4.18 7.12 14.31
N SER A 11 -4.56 8.39 14.20
CA SER A 11 -5.89 8.80 13.70
C SER A 11 -6.07 8.54 12.20
N GLU A 12 -5.04 8.80 11.38
CA GLU A 12 -5.08 8.51 9.94
C GLU A 12 -5.06 7.00 9.69
N PHE A 13 -4.27 6.27 10.47
CA PHE A 13 -4.18 4.83 10.40
C PHE A 13 -5.52 4.15 10.73
N GLU A 14 -6.17 4.55 11.82
CA GLU A 14 -7.51 4.07 12.18
C GLU A 14 -8.55 4.43 11.11
N HIS A 15 -8.46 5.61 10.51
CA HIS A 15 -9.32 6.02 9.41
C HIS A 15 -9.21 5.07 8.20
N TYR A 16 -7.99 4.82 7.70
CA TYR A 16 -7.80 3.90 6.57
C TYR A 16 -8.15 2.46 6.93
N LYS A 17 -7.96 2.03 8.18
CA LYS A 17 -8.37 0.71 8.66
C LYS A 17 -9.88 0.53 8.67
N GLN A 18 -10.64 1.58 8.98
CA GLN A 18 -12.10 1.53 8.89
C GLN A 18 -12.58 1.53 7.43
N LEU A 19 -11.92 2.29 6.56
CA LEU A 19 -12.23 2.32 5.13
C LEU A 19 -11.93 0.96 4.47
N SER A 20 -10.80 0.33 4.78
CA SER A 20 -10.40 -0.95 4.20
C SER A 20 -11.36 -2.10 4.56
N ARG A 21 -12.03 -2.02 5.71
CA ARG A 21 -13.08 -2.99 6.11
C ARG A 21 -14.33 -2.94 5.24
N LYS A 22 -14.57 -1.83 4.53
CA LYS A 22 -15.73 -1.64 3.66
C LYS A 22 -15.47 -2.09 2.23
N VAL A 23 -14.22 -2.41 1.89
CA VAL A 23 -13.79 -2.83 0.56
C VAL A 23 -14.10 -4.32 0.38
N VAL A 24 -15.02 -4.64 -0.53
CA VAL A 24 -15.48 -6.02 -0.76
C VAL A 24 -15.18 -6.49 -2.17
N THR A 25 -15.37 -5.63 -3.18
CA THR A 25 -15.20 -5.97 -4.59
C THR A 25 -13.84 -5.54 -5.13
N LYS A 26 -13.48 -6.02 -6.34
CA LYS A 26 -12.26 -5.57 -7.04
C LYS A 26 -12.30 -4.07 -7.36
N GLU A 27 -13.48 -3.57 -7.75
CA GLU A 27 -13.68 -2.14 -8.03
C GLU A 27 -13.50 -1.30 -6.77
N ASP A 28 -14.00 -1.76 -5.62
CA ASP A 28 -13.76 -1.09 -4.33
C ASP A 28 -12.28 -1.03 -3.99
N ILE A 29 -11.52 -2.10 -4.29
CA ILE A 29 -10.08 -2.15 -4.05
C ILE A 29 -9.35 -1.13 -4.92
N ILE A 30 -9.67 -1.09 -6.21
CA ILE A 30 -9.07 -0.15 -7.16
C ILE A 30 -9.39 1.29 -6.75
N ASN A 31 -10.65 1.56 -6.42
CA ASN A 31 -11.07 2.88 -5.98
C ASN A 31 -10.42 3.27 -4.65
N PHE A 32 -10.27 2.33 -3.71
CA PHE A 32 -9.54 2.56 -2.47
C PHE A 32 -8.08 2.92 -2.76
N PHE A 33 -7.42 2.16 -3.64
CA PHE A 33 -6.03 2.41 -4.04
C PHE A 33 -5.88 3.81 -4.62
N ASP A 34 -6.73 4.18 -5.58
CA ASP A 34 -6.65 5.47 -6.28
C ASP A 34 -6.89 6.67 -5.36
N GLN A 35 -7.79 6.53 -4.38
CA GLN A 35 -8.16 7.62 -3.47
C GLN A 35 -7.28 7.72 -2.22
N ASN A 36 -6.64 6.62 -1.81
CA ASN A 36 -5.98 6.50 -0.51
C ASN A 36 -4.50 6.15 -0.64
N GLN A 37 -3.78 6.80 -1.56
CA GLN A 37 -2.34 6.56 -1.79
C GLN A 37 -1.54 6.55 -0.48
N LYS A 38 -1.80 7.50 0.43
CA LYS A 38 -1.12 7.59 1.73
C LYS A 38 -1.21 6.29 2.54
N ALA A 39 -2.33 5.55 2.46
CA ALA A 39 -2.51 4.31 3.20
C ALA A 39 -1.43 3.25 2.92
N PHE A 40 -0.80 3.32 1.74
CA PHE A 40 0.24 2.39 1.29
C PHE A 40 1.66 2.81 1.73
N TYR A 41 1.80 4.02 2.28
CA TYR A 41 3.05 4.61 2.76
C TYR A 41 3.04 4.95 4.25
N LEU A 42 1.95 4.67 4.98
CA LEU A 42 1.81 5.01 6.40
C LEU A 42 2.77 4.26 7.32
N ASP A 43 3.36 3.16 6.84
CA ASP A 43 4.41 2.48 7.58
C ASP A 43 5.71 3.28 7.46
N ASN A 44 5.93 4.19 8.41
CA ASN A 44 7.19 4.96 8.52
C ASN A 44 8.39 4.09 8.91
N PHE A 45 8.17 2.82 9.31
CA PHE A 45 9.21 1.90 9.79
C PHE A 45 9.58 0.80 8.78
N SER A 46 8.67 0.48 7.86
CA SER A 46 8.85 -0.53 6.83
C SER A 46 8.53 0.09 5.50
N SER A 47 9.45 -0.07 4.56
CA SER A 47 9.26 0.13 3.12
C SER A 47 8.20 -0.85 2.58
N SER A 48 6.97 -0.83 3.09
CA SER A 48 5.89 -1.75 2.75
C SER A 48 5.57 -1.65 1.26
N TRP A 49 5.59 -0.43 0.72
CA TRP A 49 5.53 -0.21 -0.73
C TRP A 49 6.73 -0.81 -1.48
N GLY A 50 7.96 -0.58 -1.00
CA GLY A 50 9.17 -1.12 -1.63
C GLY A 50 9.17 -2.66 -1.67
N LYS A 51 8.91 -3.29 -0.52
CA LYS A 51 8.76 -4.75 -0.40
C LYS A 51 7.61 -5.30 -1.24
N MET A 52 6.51 -4.55 -1.33
CA MET A 52 5.40 -4.89 -2.20
C MET A 52 5.83 -4.87 -3.67
N MET A 53 6.55 -3.85 -4.12
CA MET A 53 7.08 -3.78 -5.49
C MET A 53 8.06 -4.91 -5.79
N GLU A 54 8.97 -5.26 -4.87
CA GLU A 54 9.88 -6.41 -5.01
C GLU A 54 9.11 -7.74 -5.11
N ALA A 55 8.07 -7.91 -4.29
CA ALA A 55 7.21 -9.10 -4.33
C ALA A 55 6.37 -9.16 -5.62
N TYR A 56 5.92 -8.00 -6.13
CA TYR A 56 5.17 -7.91 -7.37
C TYR A 56 6.05 -8.19 -8.59
N GLU A 57 7.27 -7.65 -8.62
CA GLU A 57 8.29 -7.96 -9.63
C GLU A 57 8.52 -9.47 -9.73
N THR A 58 8.75 -10.11 -8.59
CA THR A 58 8.97 -11.56 -8.51
C THR A 58 7.74 -12.35 -8.98
N LYS A 59 6.55 -11.93 -8.56
CA LYS A 59 5.29 -12.62 -8.86
C LYS A 59 4.95 -12.57 -10.34
N GLU A 60 5.05 -11.40 -10.95
CA GLU A 60 4.71 -11.18 -12.36
C GLU A 60 5.91 -11.40 -13.30
N SER A 61 7.09 -11.75 -12.75
CA SER A 61 8.34 -11.93 -13.50
C SER A 61 8.65 -10.72 -14.39
N LEU A 62 8.58 -9.53 -13.80
CA LEU A 62 8.77 -8.27 -14.54
C LEU A 62 10.24 -8.09 -14.91
N SER A 63 10.49 -7.63 -16.14
CA SER A 63 11.80 -7.14 -16.55
C SER A 63 12.09 -5.76 -15.94
N ALA A 64 13.37 -5.39 -15.82
CA ALA A 64 13.78 -4.06 -15.36
C ALA A 64 13.12 -2.90 -16.12
N GLU A 65 12.89 -3.06 -17.44
CA GLU A 65 12.17 -2.08 -18.25
C GLU A 65 10.69 -1.95 -17.87
N GLN A 66 10.03 -3.04 -17.47
CA GLN A 66 8.63 -3.02 -17.02
C GLN A 66 8.54 -2.39 -15.63
N LEU A 67 9.49 -2.72 -14.73
CA LEU A 67 9.58 -2.11 -13.41
C LEU A 67 9.76 -0.59 -13.52
N ASN A 68 10.73 -0.14 -14.33
CA ASN A 68 11.00 1.28 -14.54
C ASN A 68 9.76 2.02 -15.08
N LYS A 69 9.02 1.40 -16.02
CA LYS A 69 7.74 1.96 -16.50
C LYS A 69 6.70 2.11 -15.40
N LEU A 70 6.61 1.16 -14.47
CA LEU A 70 5.68 1.23 -13.34
C LEU A 70 6.07 2.33 -12.34
N GLU A 71 7.37 2.53 -12.10
CA GLU A 71 7.88 3.58 -11.23
C GLU A 71 7.68 4.99 -11.82
N GLU A 72 7.74 5.12 -13.15
CA GLU A 72 7.47 6.38 -13.86
C GLU A 72 5.97 6.66 -14.06
N MET A 73 5.11 5.66 -13.89
CA MET A 73 3.66 5.82 -14.03
C MET A 73 3.06 6.67 -12.91
N GLN A 74 2.05 7.47 -13.27
CA GLN A 74 1.20 8.12 -12.29
C GLN A 74 0.45 7.05 -11.48
N TRP A 75 0.28 7.29 -10.18
CA TRP A 75 -0.38 6.36 -9.25
C TRP A 75 -1.71 5.81 -9.78
N ILE A 76 -2.59 6.69 -10.25
CA ILE A 76 -3.91 6.31 -10.79
C ILE A 76 -3.83 5.52 -12.10
N ALA A 77 -2.73 5.66 -12.84
CA ALA A 77 -2.49 4.99 -14.12
C ALA A 77 -1.81 3.63 -13.97
N MET A 78 -1.44 3.24 -12.74
CA MET A 78 -0.89 1.92 -12.47
C MET A 78 -1.88 0.81 -12.89
N PRO A 79 -1.40 -0.37 -13.30
CA PRO A 79 -2.28 -1.45 -13.75
C PRO A 79 -3.13 -2.00 -12.61
N GLU A 80 -4.36 -2.42 -12.92
CA GLU A 80 -5.30 -2.98 -11.93
C GLU A 80 -4.70 -4.18 -11.17
N SER A 81 -3.90 -5.01 -11.84
CA SER A 81 -3.18 -6.13 -11.21
C SER A 81 -2.28 -5.68 -10.07
N LEU A 82 -1.55 -4.58 -10.25
CA LEU A 82 -0.71 -3.97 -9.23
C LEU A 82 -1.56 -3.38 -8.11
N LYS A 83 -2.63 -2.64 -8.45
CA LYS A 83 -3.54 -2.05 -7.44
C LYS A 83 -4.12 -3.12 -6.51
N LEU A 84 -4.59 -4.23 -7.09
CA LEU A 84 -5.14 -5.37 -6.35
C LEU A 84 -4.06 -6.03 -5.48
N PHE A 85 -2.87 -6.23 -6.01
CA PHE A 85 -1.76 -6.83 -5.29
C PHE A 85 -1.28 -5.96 -4.13
N ALA A 86 -1.13 -4.66 -4.36
CA ALA A 86 -0.72 -3.69 -3.36
C ALA A 86 -1.72 -3.62 -2.21
N TYR A 87 -3.02 -3.68 -2.50
CA TYR A 87 -4.04 -3.71 -1.45
C TYR A 87 -3.93 -4.96 -0.59
N ASP A 88 -3.75 -6.12 -1.22
CA ASP A 88 -3.61 -7.38 -0.48
C ASP A 88 -2.34 -7.38 0.38
N PHE A 89 -1.22 -6.91 -0.17
CA PHE A 89 0.07 -6.90 0.52
C PHE A 89 0.16 -5.83 1.62
N CYS A 90 -0.16 -4.57 1.30
CA CYS A 90 0.03 -3.44 2.20
C CYS A 90 -1.15 -3.21 3.15
N ILE A 91 -2.38 -3.57 2.77
CA ILE A 91 -3.58 -3.26 3.55
C ILE A 91 -4.16 -4.50 4.23
N LYS A 92 -4.37 -5.61 3.50
CA LYS A 92 -4.92 -6.83 4.11
C LYS A 92 -3.90 -7.59 4.94
N ASN A 93 -2.69 -7.75 4.41
CA ASN A 93 -1.60 -8.49 5.07
C ASN A 93 -0.53 -7.56 5.66
N GLY A 94 -0.68 -6.24 5.50
CA GLY A 94 0.28 -5.28 5.99
C GLY A 94 0.38 -5.30 7.51
N PHE A 95 1.61 -5.20 8.02
CA PHE A 95 1.90 -5.24 9.45
C PHE A 95 1.11 -4.19 10.24
N CYS A 96 1.00 -2.97 9.72
CA CYS A 96 0.21 -1.92 10.39
C CYS A 96 -1.27 -2.33 10.57
N PHE A 97 -1.89 -2.98 9.58
CA PHE A 97 -3.32 -3.34 9.59
C PHE A 97 -3.65 -4.62 10.35
N THR A 98 -2.72 -5.58 10.35
CA THR A 98 -2.90 -6.88 11.00
C THR A 98 -2.28 -6.96 12.40
N GLY A 99 -1.28 -6.12 12.71
CA GLY A 99 -0.57 -6.12 13.99
C GLY A 99 0.33 -7.35 14.21
N THR A 100 0.54 -8.18 13.19
CA THR A 100 1.34 -9.41 13.28
C THR A 100 2.44 -9.41 12.23
N SER A 101 3.70 -9.33 12.67
CA SER A 101 4.86 -9.65 11.84
C SER A 101 4.88 -11.17 11.77
N ARG A 102 4.57 -11.74 10.61
CA ARG A 102 4.90 -13.14 10.35
C ARG A 102 6.23 -13.23 9.65
#